data_AF-A0A101IVB7-F1
#
_entry.id   AF-A0A101IVB7-F1
#
_cell.length_a   1.000
_cell.length_b   1.000
_cell.length_c   1.000
_cell.angle_alpha   90.00
_cell.angle_beta   90.00
_cell.angle_gamma   90.00
#
_symmetry.space_group_name_H-M   'P 1'
#
loop_
_entity.id
_entity.type
_entity.pdbx_description
1 polymer ?
#
loop_
_entity_poly.entity_id
_entity_poly.type
_entity_poly.pdbx_seq_one_letter_code
_entity_poly.pdbx_strand_id
1 'polypeptide(L)'
;MVGDGGSLYTIEGLAAGLLMIATATIVLQSVSVYTPGDMHIDDMLLEQLGADALAVLDLPVEPGGETELEQFVNGWKPEDFHDAFYPLLRERSFAADDPVQYNATISYRVGDDVEQLPFTDSASYTGAASYTGYDPAIRVTRWVHLDSGHTLTPPVSPGEQMVLLEVILWRG
;
A
#
# COMPACT_ATOMS: atom_id res chain seq x y z
N MET A 1 -16.49 -58.24 -40.96
CA MET A 1 -15.61 -57.57 -39.99
C MET A 1 -16.24 -56.21 -39.73
N VAL A 2 -16.86 -56.03 -38.56
CA VAL A 2 -17.62 -54.82 -38.18
C VAL A 2 -16.72 -53.96 -37.30
N GLY A 3 -16.67 -52.66 -37.58
CA GLY A 3 -16.55 -51.62 -36.55
C GLY A 3 -15.17 -51.03 -36.26
N ASP A 4 -14.66 -50.17 -37.15
CA ASP A 4 -13.58 -49.21 -36.81
C ASP A 4 -13.97 -47.73 -37.05
N GLY A 5 -15.06 -47.46 -37.77
CA GLY A 5 -15.52 -46.08 -38.01
C GLY A 5 -16.45 -45.53 -36.92
N GLY A 6 -17.24 -46.39 -36.25
CA GLY A 6 -18.20 -45.96 -35.24
C GLY A 6 -17.58 -45.61 -33.88
N SER A 7 -16.41 -46.16 -33.58
CA SER A 7 -15.63 -45.89 -32.35
C SER A 7 -14.94 -44.53 -32.40
N LEU A 8 -14.46 -44.10 -33.57
CA LEU A 8 -13.82 -42.79 -33.73
C LEU A 8 -14.79 -41.63 -33.45
N TYR A 9 -16.02 -41.67 -34.00
CA TYR A 9 -17.03 -40.63 -33.77
C TYR A 9 -17.52 -40.54 -32.32
N THR A 10 -17.49 -41.65 -31.57
CA THR A 10 -17.83 -41.66 -30.15
C THR A 10 -16.69 -41.15 -29.27
N ILE A 11 -15.44 -41.44 -29.62
CA ILE A 11 -14.25 -40.91 -28.93
C ILE A 11 -14.11 -39.39 -29.17
N GLU A 12 -14.36 -38.93 -30.39
CA GLU A 12 -14.27 -37.50 -30.73
C GLU A 12 -15.35 -36.66 -30.03
N GLY A 13 -16.60 -37.16 -29.96
CA GLY A 13 -17.66 -36.49 -29.21
C GLY A 13 -17.40 -36.39 -27.71
N LEU A 14 -16.81 -37.44 -27.11
CA LEU A 14 -16.40 -37.44 -25.71
C LEU A 14 -15.26 -36.44 -25.47
N ALA A 15 -14.26 -36.41 -26.36
CA ALA A 15 -13.14 -35.48 -26.27
C ALA A 15 -13.61 -34.02 -26.38
N ALA A 16 -14.49 -33.72 -27.34
CA ALA A 16 -15.06 -32.38 -27.49
C ALA A 16 -15.89 -31.96 -26.27
N GLY A 17 -16.69 -32.88 -25.69
CA GLY A 17 -17.44 -32.63 -24.46
C GLY A 17 -16.54 -32.29 -23.28
N LEU A 18 -15.46 -33.06 -23.08
CA LEU A 18 -14.50 -32.81 -22.01
C LEU A 18 -13.74 -31.50 -22.21
N LEU A 19 -13.39 -31.14 -23.45
CA LEU A 19 -12.70 -29.88 -23.76
C LEU A 19 -13.63 -28.67 -23.54
N MET A 20 -14.92 -28.79 -23.88
CA MET A 20 -15.92 -27.77 -23.57
C MET A 20 -16.11 -27.57 -22.06
N ILE A 21 -16.18 -28.66 -21.29
CA ILE A 21 -16.27 -28.58 -19.82
C ILE A 21 -15.01 -27.95 -19.25
N ALA A 22 -13.82 -28.41 -19.67
CA ALA A 22 -12.55 -27.84 -19.22
C ALA A 22 -12.47 -26.34 -19.52
N THR A 23 -12.87 -25.92 -20.73
CA THR A 23 -12.90 -24.51 -21.12
C THR A 23 -13.90 -23.71 -20.28
N ALA A 24 -15.10 -24.24 -20.06
CA ALA A 24 -16.11 -23.61 -19.22
C ALA A 24 -15.62 -23.48 -17.77
N THR A 25 -14.98 -24.52 -17.23
CA THR A 25 -14.38 -24.51 -15.88
C THR A 25 -13.24 -23.50 -15.79
N ILE A 26 -12.35 -23.46 -16.79
CA ILE A 26 -11.28 -22.45 -16.83
C ILE A 26 -11.88 -21.05 -16.85
N VAL A 27 -12.87 -20.77 -17.71
CA VAL A 27 -13.51 -19.45 -17.77
C VAL A 27 -14.20 -19.09 -16.45
N LEU A 28 -14.96 -20.02 -15.86
CA LEU A 28 -15.66 -19.81 -14.57
C LEU A 28 -14.68 -19.59 -13.41
N GLN A 29 -13.53 -20.27 -13.41
CA GLN A 29 -12.49 -20.11 -12.40
C GLN A 29 -11.61 -18.87 -12.63
N SER A 30 -11.56 -18.35 -13.86
CA SER A 30 -10.73 -17.18 -14.22
C SER A 30 -11.41 -15.84 -13.93
N VAL A 31 -12.72 -15.82 -13.69
CA VAL A 31 -13.42 -14.60 -13.27
C VAL A 31 -13.54 -14.64 -11.74
N SER A 32 -12.52 -14.12 -11.05
CA SER A 32 -12.72 -13.68 -9.67
C SER A 32 -13.77 -12.56 -9.72
N VAL A 33 -15.01 -12.85 -9.34
CA VAL A 33 -16.03 -11.83 -9.17
C VAL A 33 -15.67 -11.07 -7.91
N TYR A 34 -14.85 -10.03 -8.05
CA TYR A 34 -14.71 -9.02 -7.01
C TYR A 34 -16.07 -8.38 -6.83
N THR A 35 -16.77 -8.75 -5.76
CA THR A 35 -18.02 -8.07 -5.44
C THR A 35 -17.68 -6.69 -4.86
N PRO A 36 -18.52 -5.65 -5.08
CA PRO A 36 -18.33 -4.35 -4.43
C PRO A 36 -18.24 -4.44 -2.89
N GLY A 37 -18.76 -5.52 -2.29
CA GLY A 37 -18.63 -5.79 -0.87
C GLY A 37 -17.22 -6.18 -0.44
N ASP A 38 -16.49 -6.95 -1.26
CA ASP A 38 -15.14 -7.42 -0.94
C ASP A 38 -14.09 -6.31 -1.10
N MET A 39 -14.23 -5.44 -2.10
CA MET A 39 -13.35 -4.26 -2.25
C MET A 39 -13.39 -3.35 -1.01
N HIS A 40 -14.56 -3.20 -0.38
CA HIS A 40 -14.69 -2.37 0.82
C HIS A 40 -13.95 -2.98 2.03
N ILE A 41 -13.86 -4.31 2.12
CA ILE A 41 -13.14 -4.99 3.20
C ILE A 41 -11.63 -4.84 3.00
N ASP A 42 -11.14 -5.07 1.78
CA ASP A 42 -9.71 -4.98 1.48
C ASP A 42 -9.16 -3.55 1.61
N ASP A 43 -9.98 -2.55 1.27
CA ASP A 43 -9.69 -1.12 1.48
C ASP A 43 -9.67 -0.76 2.97
N MET A 44 -10.66 -1.23 3.73
CA MET A 44 -10.74 -1.01 5.17
C MET A 44 -9.57 -1.65 5.91
N LEU A 45 -9.14 -2.84 5.48
CA LEU A 45 -7.95 -3.50 6.04
C LEU A 45 -6.67 -2.73 5.72
N LEU A 46 -6.55 -2.16 4.52
CA LEU A 46 -5.39 -1.35 4.15
C LEU A 46 -5.36 -0.02 4.91
N GLU A 47 -6.52 0.61 5.12
CA GLU A 47 -6.67 1.80 5.97
C GLU A 47 -6.26 1.51 7.41
N GLN A 48 -6.79 0.42 7.99
CA GLN A 48 -6.45 -0.02 9.34
C GLN A 48 -4.96 -0.33 9.46
N LEU A 49 -4.37 -1.01 8.48
CA LEU A 49 -2.95 -1.35 8.47
C LEU A 49 -2.07 -0.09 8.45
N GLY A 50 -2.37 0.85 7.56
CA GLY A 50 -1.64 2.12 7.47
C GLY A 50 -1.78 2.97 8.72
N ALA A 51 -3.00 3.06 9.26
CA ALA A 51 -3.28 3.81 10.48
C ALA A 51 -2.59 3.18 11.70
N ASP A 52 -2.61 1.85 11.84
CA ASP A 52 -1.92 1.12 12.91
C ASP A 52 -0.41 1.31 12.81
N ALA A 53 0.17 1.18 11.59
CA ALA A 53 1.60 1.36 11.38
C ALA A 53 2.07 2.78 11.73
N LEU A 54 1.33 3.82 11.30
CA LEU A 54 1.62 5.20 11.71
C LEU A 54 1.41 5.42 13.21
N ALA A 55 0.41 4.80 13.81
CA ALA A 55 0.16 4.90 15.24
C ALA A 55 1.30 4.28 16.06
N VAL A 56 1.89 3.17 15.60
CA VAL A 56 3.05 2.54 16.27
C VAL A 56 4.25 3.48 16.27
N LEU A 57 4.55 4.14 15.14
CA LEU A 57 5.66 5.10 15.05
C LEU A 57 5.40 6.38 15.86
N ASP A 58 4.13 6.72 16.08
CA ASP A 58 3.70 7.86 16.88
C ASP A 58 3.48 7.51 18.37
N LEU A 59 4.01 6.39 18.84
CA LEU A 59 4.05 6.05 20.27
C LEU A 59 5.40 6.47 20.84
N PRO A 60 5.43 7.33 21.87
CA PRO A 60 6.68 7.71 22.52
C PRO A 60 7.17 6.56 23.40
N VAL A 61 8.50 6.37 23.44
CA VAL A 61 9.15 5.32 24.26
C VAL A 61 8.97 5.61 25.76
N GLU A 62 8.93 6.90 26.13
CA GLU A 62 8.70 7.36 27.49
C GLU A 62 7.50 8.32 27.54
N PRO A 63 6.74 8.39 28.66
CA PRO A 63 5.60 9.29 28.76
C PRO A 63 5.99 10.76 28.54
N GLY A 64 5.48 11.36 27.46
CA GLY A 64 5.75 12.75 27.08
C GLY A 64 7.10 12.96 26.37
N GLY A 65 7.79 11.89 25.97
CA GLY A 65 8.94 11.97 25.09
C GLY A 65 8.56 12.18 23.63
N GLU A 66 9.56 12.49 22.80
CA GLU A 66 9.42 12.60 21.34
C GLU A 66 9.13 11.23 20.72
N THR A 67 8.24 11.19 19.73
CA THR A 67 7.91 9.96 19.01
C THR A 67 8.97 9.66 17.94
N GLU A 68 9.06 8.39 17.50
CA GLU A 68 9.96 8.05 16.39
C GLU A 68 9.55 8.80 15.12
N LEU A 69 8.23 8.96 14.92
CA LEU A 69 7.68 9.72 13.81
C LEU A 69 8.12 11.19 13.82
N GLU A 70 8.07 11.84 14.98
CA GLU A 70 8.58 13.20 15.18
C GLU A 70 10.08 13.27 14.86
N GLN A 71 10.89 12.34 15.36
CA GLN A 71 12.34 12.31 15.09
C GLN A 71 12.66 12.17 13.60
N PHE A 72 11.93 11.32 12.87
CA PHE A 72 12.14 11.13 11.43
C PHE A 72 11.78 12.37 10.63
N VAL A 73 10.69 13.04 10.97
CA VAL A 73 10.23 14.25 10.29
C VAL A 73 11.13 15.44 10.64
N ASN A 74 11.38 15.69 11.93
CA ASN A 74 12.24 16.77 12.42
C ASN A 74 13.67 16.66 11.88
N GLY A 75 14.22 15.45 11.88
CA GLY A 75 15.59 15.18 11.42
C GLY A 75 15.73 15.01 9.91
N TRP A 76 14.65 15.11 9.13
CA TRP A 76 14.62 14.82 7.70
C TRP A 76 15.28 13.47 7.35
N LYS A 77 14.74 12.39 7.92
CA LYS A 77 15.28 11.03 7.79
C LYS A 77 14.31 10.09 7.06
N PRO A 78 14.16 10.24 5.73
CA PRO A 78 13.24 9.43 4.94
C PRO A 78 13.63 7.96 4.85
N GLU A 79 14.92 7.65 5.00
CA GLU A 79 15.46 6.28 5.02
C GLU A 79 15.09 5.56 6.33
N ASP A 80 15.33 6.21 7.49
CA ASP A 80 14.94 5.67 8.80
C ASP A 80 13.41 5.45 8.89
N PHE A 81 12.62 6.37 8.34
CA PHE A 81 11.18 6.19 8.23
C PHE A 81 10.82 4.96 7.39
N HIS A 82 11.50 4.73 6.26
CA HIS A 82 11.26 3.54 5.43
C HIS A 82 11.54 2.26 6.20
N ASP A 83 12.70 2.19 6.84
CA ASP A 83 13.15 1.02 7.59
C ASP A 83 12.24 0.69 8.78
N ALA A 84 11.58 1.70 9.37
CA ALA A 84 10.63 1.50 10.46
C ALA A 84 9.20 1.21 9.96
N PHE A 85 8.71 1.95 8.96
CA PHE A 85 7.32 1.88 8.50
C PHE A 85 7.05 0.69 7.57
N TYR A 86 7.95 0.42 6.63
CA TYR A 86 7.73 -0.58 5.58
C TYR A 86 7.60 -2.02 6.13
N PRO A 87 8.37 -2.45 7.14
CA PRO A 87 8.16 -3.76 7.76
C PRO A 87 6.79 -3.91 8.42
N LEU A 88 6.27 -2.86 9.06
CA LEU A 88 4.95 -2.89 9.72
C LEU A 88 3.80 -3.16 8.73
N LEU A 89 3.93 -2.68 7.49
CA LEU A 89 2.97 -2.97 6.43
C LEU A 89 3.01 -4.45 5.99
N ARG A 90 4.17 -5.11 6.11
CA ARG A 90 4.37 -6.50 5.66
C ARG A 90 4.17 -7.53 6.75
N GLU A 91 4.34 -7.17 8.03
CA GLU A 91 4.20 -8.11 9.15
C GLU A 91 2.78 -8.65 9.32
N ARG A 92 1.75 -7.91 8.89
CA ARG A 92 0.34 -8.35 9.00
C ARG A 92 -0.19 -9.11 7.79
N SER A 93 0.56 -9.22 6.71
CA SER A 93 0.11 -10.04 5.59
C SER A 93 0.28 -11.52 5.92
N PHE A 94 -0.83 -12.24 6.08
CA PHE A 94 -0.82 -13.70 6.16
C PHE A 94 -0.29 -14.38 4.87
N ALA A 95 0.02 -13.59 3.83
CA ALA A 95 0.75 -13.98 2.65
C ALA A 95 2.23 -13.57 2.79
N ALA A 96 3.15 -14.44 2.39
CA ALA A 96 4.60 -14.22 2.51
C ALA A 96 5.14 -13.04 1.69
N ASP A 97 4.31 -12.37 0.89
CA ASP A 97 4.72 -11.33 -0.05
C ASP A 97 3.51 -10.44 -0.44
N ASP A 98 2.91 -9.71 0.52
CA ASP A 98 1.91 -8.68 0.17
C ASP A 98 2.63 -7.44 -0.39
N PRO A 99 2.40 -7.07 -1.66
CA PRO A 99 3.13 -6.00 -2.33
C PRO A 99 2.56 -4.63 -1.97
N VAL A 100 2.30 -4.37 -0.68
CA VAL A 100 1.86 -3.04 -0.25
C VAL A 100 2.99 -2.05 -0.48
N GLN A 101 2.70 -1.03 -1.28
CA GLN A 101 3.57 0.09 -1.58
C GLN A 101 3.03 1.36 -0.91
N TYR A 102 3.90 2.34 -0.71
CA TYR A 102 3.50 3.61 -0.13
C TYR A 102 4.24 4.82 -0.70
N ASN A 103 3.63 5.99 -0.54
CA ASN A 103 4.22 7.30 -0.83
C ASN A 103 3.81 8.26 0.29
N ALA A 104 4.79 8.89 0.93
CA ALA A 104 4.62 9.81 2.03
C ALA A 104 4.93 11.25 1.61
N THR A 105 4.05 12.18 1.99
CA THR A 105 4.15 13.61 1.71
C THR A 105 3.85 14.39 2.98
N ILE A 106 4.62 15.45 3.24
CA ILE A 106 4.42 16.35 4.37
C ILE A 106 3.75 17.63 3.87
N SER A 107 2.62 18.00 4.46
CA SER A 107 1.99 19.30 4.23
C SER A 107 2.27 20.23 5.40
N TYR A 108 2.77 21.44 5.11
CA TYR A 108 3.20 22.42 6.11
C TYR A 108 2.70 23.82 5.75
N ARG A 109 2.74 24.73 6.74
CA ARG A 109 2.26 26.10 6.54
C ARG A 109 3.43 27.05 6.26
N VAL A 110 3.24 27.92 5.27
CA VAL A 110 4.17 29.02 4.97
C VAL A 110 3.36 30.31 4.88
N GLY A 111 3.40 31.11 5.94
CA GLY A 111 2.56 32.30 6.04
C GLY A 111 1.07 31.94 5.96
N ASP A 112 0.40 32.42 4.91
CA ASP A 112 -1.02 32.16 4.66
C ASP A 112 -1.26 30.94 3.75
N ASP A 113 -0.20 30.36 3.18
CA ASP A 113 -0.27 29.24 2.24
C ASP A 113 0.02 27.89 2.92
N VAL A 114 -0.45 26.81 2.29
CA VAL A 114 -0.11 25.43 2.64
C VAL A 114 0.66 24.83 1.47
N GLU A 115 1.87 24.36 1.74
CA GLU A 115 2.74 23.72 0.77
C GLU A 115 2.90 22.23 1.08
N GLN A 116 3.34 21.47 0.08
CA GLN A 116 3.56 20.04 0.17
C GLN A 116 4.99 19.68 -0.21
N LEU A 117 5.57 18.76 0.54
CA LEU A 117 6.92 18.29 0.37
C LEU A 117 6.93 16.75 0.29
N PRO A 118 7.36 16.16 -0.83
CA PRO A 118 7.58 14.71 -0.91
C PRO A 118 8.58 14.28 0.16
N PHE A 119 8.20 13.34 1.01
CA PHE A 119 9.05 12.87 2.09
C PHE A 119 9.81 11.61 1.68
N THR A 120 9.09 10.54 1.32
CA THR A 120 9.70 9.27 0.94
C THR A 120 8.69 8.40 0.20
N ASP A 121 9.14 7.38 -0.51
CA ASP A 121 8.29 6.41 -1.21
C ASP A 121 8.94 5.03 -1.20
N SER A 122 8.14 3.96 -1.21
CA SER A 122 8.67 2.59 -1.19
C SER A 122 9.37 2.17 -2.49
N ALA A 123 9.02 2.78 -3.62
CA ALA A 123 9.60 2.44 -4.93
C ALA A 123 11.08 2.80 -5.00
N SER A 124 11.49 3.89 -4.34
CA SER A 124 12.90 4.30 -4.21
C SER A 124 13.80 3.26 -3.55
N TYR A 125 13.26 2.36 -2.72
CA TYR A 125 14.02 1.33 -1.99
C TYR A 125 13.84 -0.07 -2.56
N THR A 126 12.66 -0.38 -3.09
CA THR A 126 12.28 -1.73 -3.52
C THR A 126 12.48 -1.97 -5.02
N GLY A 127 12.63 -0.89 -5.82
CA GLY A 127 12.62 -0.96 -7.27
C GLY A 127 11.23 -1.25 -7.87
N ALA A 128 10.18 -1.18 -7.05
CA ALA A 128 8.79 -1.27 -7.52
C ALA A 128 8.41 -0.05 -8.36
N ALA A 129 7.27 -0.12 -9.05
CA ALA A 129 6.75 1.03 -9.79
C ALA A 129 6.24 2.11 -8.81
N SER A 130 6.58 3.38 -9.09
CA SER A 130 6.01 4.51 -8.36
C SER A 130 4.50 4.63 -8.60
N TYR A 131 3.79 5.20 -7.62
CA TYR A 131 2.35 5.42 -7.72
C TYR A 131 1.97 6.26 -8.95
N THR A 132 1.08 5.73 -9.77
CA THR A 132 0.66 6.38 -11.04
C THR A 132 -0.68 7.10 -10.93
N GLY A 133 -1.41 6.93 -9.82
CA GLY A 133 -2.77 7.45 -9.64
C GLY A 133 -3.90 6.58 -10.22
N TYR A 134 -3.57 5.52 -10.95
CA TYR A 134 -4.56 4.59 -11.51
C TYR A 134 -4.88 3.42 -10.57
N ASP A 135 -3.98 3.12 -9.64
CA ASP A 135 -4.15 2.02 -8.69
C ASP A 135 -5.08 2.45 -7.55
N PRO A 136 -5.99 1.56 -7.10
CA PRO A 136 -6.81 1.82 -5.93
C PRO A 136 -5.88 2.01 -4.72
N ALA A 137 -6.00 3.17 -4.09
CA ALA A 137 -5.12 3.59 -3.03
C ALA A 137 -5.90 4.19 -1.87
N ILE A 138 -5.38 3.95 -0.67
CA ILE A 138 -5.91 4.48 0.58
C ILE A 138 -4.97 5.54 1.11
N ARG A 139 -5.56 6.59 1.67
CA ARG A 139 -4.85 7.70 2.27
C ARG A 139 -5.01 7.64 3.79
N VAL A 140 -3.89 7.63 4.49
CA VAL A 140 -3.84 7.76 5.94
C VAL A 140 -3.04 9.00 6.32
N THR A 141 -3.43 9.67 7.39
CA THR A 141 -2.82 10.95 7.78
C THR A 141 -2.52 10.99 9.27
N ARG A 142 -1.41 11.63 9.65
CA ARG A 142 -1.03 11.90 11.04
C ARG A 142 -0.49 13.32 11.19
N TRP A 143 -0.88 14.00 12.26
CA TRP A 143 -0.27 15.28 12.64
C TRP A 143 1.04 15.00 13.37
N VAL A 144 2.11 15.69 13.00
CA VAL A 144 3.45 15.55 13.58
C VAL A 144 3.91 16.90 14.09
N HIS A 145 4.48 16.94 15.30
CA HIS A 145 5.07 18.15 15.83
C HIS A 145 6.41 18.43 15.17
N LEU A 146 6.60 19.69 14.75
CA LEU A 146 7.82 20.16 14.15
C LEU A 146 8.51 21.14 15.09
N ASP A 147 9.70 20.79 15.55
CA ASP A 147 10.48 21.57 16.50
C ASP A 147 11.15 22.77 15.83
N SER A 148 11.50 23.80 16.60
CA SER A 148 12.27 24.95 16.08
C SER A 148 13.66 24.59 15.52
N GLY A 149 14.19 23.41 15.87
CA GLY A 149 15.48 22.88 15.40
C GLY A 149 15.40 21.93 14.21
N HIS A 150 14.24 21.77 13.57
CA HIS A 150 14.06 20.84 12.45
C HIS A 150 14.97 21.14 11.25
N THR A 151 15.24 20.10 10.46
CA THR A 151 16.15 20.14 9.30
C THR A 151 15.45 19.80 7.98
N LEU A 152 14.12 20.03 7.88
CA LEU A 152 13.35 19.77 6.64
C LEU A 152 13.97 20.49 5.44
N THR A 153 13.90 19.84 4.29
CA THR A 153 14.46 20.34 3.02
C THR A 153 13.41 20.23 1.91
N PRO A 154 12.93 21.34 1.29
CA PRO A 154 13.39 22.72 1.48
C PRO A 154 13.07 23.26 2.88
N PRO A 155 13.83 24.26 3.35
CA PRO A 155 13.69 24.78 4.71
C PRO A 155 12.29 25.35 4.91
N VAL A 156 11.53 24.69 5.77
CA VAL A 156 10.27 25.17 6.30
C VAL A 156 10.56 26.30 7.29
N SER A 157 9.60 27.18 7.54
CA SER A 157 9.78 28.31 8.47
C SER A 157 10.35 27.81 9.82
N PRO A 158 11.44 28.41 10.35
CA PRO A 158 12.23 27.89 11.48
C PRO A 158 11.55 27.99 12.86
N GLY A 159 10.21 27.99 12.90
CA GLY A 159 9.42 28.00 14.12
C GLY A 159 8.77 26.66 14.39
N GLU A 160 8.40 26.45 15.66
CA GLU A 160 7.58 25.32 16.06
C GLU A 160 6.23 25.37 15.35
N GLN A 161 5.81 24.24 14.76
CA GLN A 161 4.53 24.12 14.08
C GLN A 161 4.04 22.66 14.04
N MET A 162 2.79 22.46 13.65
CA MET A 162 2.27 21.14 13.34
C MET A 162 2.26 20.94 11.83
N VAL A 163 2.77 19.81 11.37
CA VAL A 163 2.72 19.41 9.96
C VAL A 163 1.84 18.17 9.80
N LEU A 164 1.23 18.04 8.63
CA LEU A 164 0.42 16.87 8.29
C LEU A 164 1.26 15.90 7.46
N LEU A 165 1.58 14.74 8.04
CA LEU A 165 2.11 13.62 7.27
C LEU A 165 0.95 12.87 6.62
N GLU A 166 0.96 12.80 5.30
CA GLU A 166 0.03 12.02 4.49
C GLU A 166 0.78 10.84 3.88
N VAL A 167 0.25 9.63 4.05
CA VAL A 167 0.78 8.42 3.42
C VAL A 167 -0.31 7.80 2.55
N ILE A 168 0.01 7.65 1.27
CA ILE A 168 -0.83 6.95 0.30
C ILE A 168 -0.31 5.52 0.20
N LEU A 169 -1.20 4.54 0.33
CA LEU A 169 -0.93 3.11 0.33
C LEU A 169 -1.69 2.44 -0.81
N TRP A 170 -1.04 1.55 -1.55
CA TRP A 170 -1.69 0.76 -2.61
C TRP A 170 -1.05 -0.63 -2.69
N ARG A 171 -1.72 -1.57 -3.35
CA ARG A 171 -1.15 -2.88 -3.68
C ARG A 171 -0.56 -2.81 -5.09
N GLY A 172 0.74 -3.07 -5.20
CA GLY A 172 1.51 -3.05 -6.46
C GLY A 172 1.62 -4.41 -7.15
#